data_AF-A0A1M5QKR4-F1
#
_entry.id   AF-A0A1M5QKR4-F1
#
_cell.length_a   1.000
_cell.length_b   1.000
_cell.length_c   1.000
_cell.angle_alpha   90.00
_cell.angle_beta   90.00
_cell.angle_gamma   90.00
#
_symmetry.space_group_name_H-M   'P 1'
#
loop_
_entity.id
_entity.type
_entity.pdbx_description
1 polymer ?
#
loop_
_entity_poly.entity_id
_entity_poly.type
_entity_poly.pdbx_seq_one_letter_code
_entity_poly.pdbx_strand_id
1 'polypeptide(L)'
;MKALEGKHALVTGGTRGIGAAIATALRDAGARVTISGRDQPALAAAAERLGADTVVMDVASADAVSAAFAQIGPVDILINNAGQAGSAPFGKTDGALWQRMLDVNLSGTFYCSQAALPAMLDAGWGRIVNVASTAGLVGYRYVAAYCAAKHGVIGMTRALALEVAARGVTVNAVCPGFTDTDIVREAVATIVAKTGRSEDEARAQLAAGNPQQRLVQTKEVADAVVWLCLPQSGAMNGQSLAVAGGEVM
;
A
#
# COMPACT_ATOMS: atom_id res chain seq x y z
N MET A 1 20.99 14.67 -12.11
CA MET A 1 20.89 13.53 -11.18
C MET A 1 19.43 13.40 -10.78
N LYS A 2 18.84 12.22 -10.89
CA LYS A 2 17.44 12.03 -10.47
C LYS A 2 17.35 12.07 -8.94
N ALA A 3 16.21 12.47 -8.38
CA ALA A 3 16.09 12.76 -6.95
C ALA A 3 16.27 11.54 -6.02
N LEU A 4 16.02 10.32 -6.53
CA LEU A 4 16.18 9.06 -5.81
C LEU A 4 17.33 8.20 -6.35
N GLU A 5 18.25 8.80 -7.11
CA GLU A 5 19.40 8.09 -7.65
C GLU A 5 20.25 7.48 -6.53
N GLY A 6 20.61 6.20 -6.68
CA GLY A 6 21.34 5.44 -5.66
C GLY A 6 20.49 4.92 -4.50
N LYS A 7 19.16 5.15 -4.48
CA LYS A 7 18.25 4.58 -3.48
C LYS A 7 17.69 3.24 -3.91
N HIS A 8 17.60 2.29 -2.97
CA HIS A 8 16.92 1.02 -3.16
C HIS A 8 15.51 1.07 -2.53
N ALA A 9 14.48 0.82 -3.34
CA ALA A 9 13.10 0.77 -2.91
C ALA A 9 12.51 -0.63 -2.99
N LEU A 10 11.82 -1.07 -1.94
CA LEU A 10 10.96 -2.26 -1.95
C LEU A 10 9.50 -1.85 -2.03
N VAL A 11 8.76 -2.41 -3.00
CA VAL A 11 7.31 -2.24 -3.12
C VAL A 11 6.61 -3.58 -2.93
N THR A 12 5.90 -3.75 -1.82
CA THR A 12 5.15 -4.98 -1.56
C THR A 12 3.86 -5.03 -2.39
N GLY A 13 3.49 -6.19 -2.91
CA GLY A 13 2.34 -6.32 -3.82
C GLY A 13 2.52 -5.54 -5.13
N GLY A 14 3.74 -5.48 -5.65
CA GLY A 14 4.13 -4.63 -6.78
C GLY A 14 3.76 -5.15 -8.18
N THR A 15 3.05 -6.28 -8.29
CA THR A 15 2.81 -6.94 -9.59
C THR A 15 1.75 -6.25 -10.46
N ARG A 16 0.83 -5.49 -9.84
CA ARG A 16 -0.33 -4.85 -10.50
C ARG A 16 -0.86 -3.65 -9.70
N GLY A 17 -1.86 -2.96 -10.25
CA GLY A 17 -2.60 -1.90 -9.58
C GLY A 17 -1.73 -0.77 -9.05
N ILE A 18 -2.01 -0.31 -7.83
CA ILE A 18 -1.28 0.78 -7.16
C ILE A 18 0.21 0.44 -7.01
N GLY A 19 0.55 -0.78 -6.60
CA GLY A 19 1.94 -1.19 -6.41
C GLY A 19 2.79 -1.09 -7.67
N ALA A 20 2.26 -1.55 -8.82
CA ALA A 20 2.96 -1.44 -10.10
C ALA A 20 3.14 0.02 -10.54
N ALA A 21 2.14 0.88 -10.30
CA ALA A 21 2.24 2.30 -10.61
C ALA A 21 3.29 3.00 -9.72
N ILE A 22 3.33 2.68 -8.42
CA ILE A 22 4.36 3.18 -7.50
C ILE A 22 5.76 2.71 -7.93
N ALA A 23 5.92 1.42 -8.24
CA ALA A 23 7.20 0.87 -8.69
C ALA A 23 7.72 1.59 -9.95
N THR A 24 6.83 1.85 -10.92
CA THR A 24 7.15 2.64 -12.12
C THR A 24 7.60 4.05 -11.74
N ALA A 25 6.83 4.76 -10.92
CA ALA A 25 7.11 6.14 -10.56
C ALA A 25 8.42 6.29 -9.75
N LEU A 26 8.73 5.35 -8.86
CA LEU A 26 10.01 5.32 -8.12
C LEU A 26 11.21 5.08 -9.04
N ARG A 27 11.08 4.18 -10.02
CA ARG A 27 12.10 3.97 -11.06
C ARG A 27 12.31 5.22 -11.91
N ASP A 28 11.22 5.85 -12.31
CA ASP A 28 11.26 7.09 -13.09
C ASP A 28 11.94 8.22 -12.31
N ALA A 29 11.79 8.22 -10.97
CA ALA A 29 12.50 9.11 -10.05
C ALA A 29 13.95 8.67 -9.72
N GLY A 30 14.44 7.54 -10.26
CA GLY A 30 15.84 7.13 -10.23
C GLY A 30 16.19 6.04 -9.21
N ALA A 31 15.23 5.50 -8.47
CA ALA A 31 15.49 4.41 -7.53
C ALA A 31 15.73 3.07 -8.24
N ARG A 32 16.59 2.22 -7.67
CA ARG A 32 16.55 0.77 -7.92
C ARG A 32 15.31 0.22 -7.22
N VAL A 33 14.45 -0.51 -7.93
CA VAL A 33 13.18 -1.00 -7.36
C VAL A 33 13.17 -2.51 -7.34
N THR A 34 12.89 -3.08 -6.17
CA THR A 34 12.47 -4.47 -5.99
C THR A 34 10.96 -4.51 -5.76
N ILE A 35 10.24 -5.36 -6.50
CA ILE A 35 8.83 -5.67 -6.23
C ILE A 35 8.70 -7.02 -5.54
N SER A 36 7.69 -7.18 -4.69
CA SER A 36 7.36 -8.47 -4.09
C SER A 36 5.93 -8.93 -4.34
N GLY A 37 5.76 -10.24 -4.30
CA GLY A 37 4.49 -10.93 -4.44
C GLY A 37 4.64 -12.43 -4.15
N ARG A 38 3.52 -13.15 -4.06
CA ARG A 38 3.51 -14.60 -3.74
C ARG A 38 3.62 -15.48 -4.98
N ASP A 39 3.07 -15.03 -6.09
CA ASP A 39 3.03 -15.79 -7.34
C ASP A 39 4.27 -15.47 -8.18
N GLN A 40 5.21 -16.41 -8.25
CA GLN A 40 6.48 -16.22 -8.94
C GLN A 40 6.31 -15.92 -10.45
N PRO A 41 5.44 -16.61 -11.21
CA PRO A 41 5.21 -16.29 -12.62
C PRO A 41 4.70 -14.85 -12.86
N ALA A 42 3.67 -14.42 -12.12
CA ALA A 42 3.13 -13.06 -12.23
C ALA A 42 4.16 -12.01 -11.78
N LEU A 43 4.98 -12.34 -10.78
CA LEU A 43 6.05 -11.46 -10.31
C LEU A 43 7.13 -11.27 -11.39
N ALA A 44 7.58 -12.35 -12.03
CA ALA A 44 8.56 -12.29 -13.12
C ALA A 44 8.03 -11.48 -14.31
N ALA A 45 6.79 -11.72 -14.74
CA ALA A 45 6.17 -10.97 -15.84
C ALA A 45 5.99 -9.47 -15.50
N ALA A 46 5.69 -9.14 -14.24
CA ALA A 46 5.63 -7.76 -13.81
C ALA A 46 7.02 -7.10 -13.78
N ALA A 47 8.03 -7.82 -13.32
CA ALA A 47 9.41 -7.34 -13.25
C ALA A 47 9.97 -6.97 -14.62
N GLU A 48 9.76 -7.83 -15.62
CA GLU A 48 10.17 -7.57 -17.00
C GLU A 48 9.52 -6.30 -17.54
N ARG A 49 8.18 -6.18 -17.39
CA ARG A 49 7.43 -5.00 -17.82
C ARG A 49 7.88 -3.72 -17.11
N LEU A 50 8.19 -3.82 -15.82
CA LEU A 50 8.52 -2.69 -14.96
C LEU A 50 10.01 -2.38 -14.93
N GLY A 51 10.89 -3.23 -15.48
CA GLY A 51 12.34 -3.13 -15.33
C GLY A 51 12.80 -3.12 -13.86
N ALA A 52 12.19 -3.97 -13.03
CA ALA A 52 12.42 -4.04 -11.59
C ALA A 52 13.04 -5.39 -11.18
N ASP A 53 13.71 -5.41 -10.02
CA ASP A 53 14.14 -6.63 -9.36
C ASP A 53 12.93 -7.31 -8.65
N THR A 54 13.08 -8.57 -8.26
CA THR A 54 11.99 -9.33 -7.63
C THR A 54 12.41 -10.09 -6.38
N VAL A 55 11.48 -10.21 -5.44
CA VAL A 55 11.58 -11.19 -4.35
C VAL A 55 10.21 -11.83 -4.07
N VAL A 56 10.18 -13.15 -4.01
CA VAL A 56 8.96 -13.86 -3.60
C VAL A 56 8.78 -13.66 -2.10
N MET A 57 7.64 -13.12 -1.70
CA MET A 57 7.36 -12.82 -0.30
C MET A 57 5.86 -12.86 -0.03
N ASP A 58 5.47 -13.66 0.97
CA ASP A 58 4.17 -13.53 1.61
C ASP A 58 4.30 -12.61 2.83
N VAL A 59 3.73 -11.41 2.75
CA VAL A 59 3.78 -10.44 3.84
C VAL A 59 3.06 -10.93 5.10
N ALA A 60 2.17 -11.92 5.01
CA ALA A 60 1.51 -12.49 6.19
C ALA A 60 2.42 -13.39 7.04
N SER A 61 3.64 -13.73 6.57
CA SER A 61 4.59 -14.59 7.28
C SER A 61 5.86 -13.82 7.65
N ALA A 62 6.11 -13.66 8.95
CA ALA A 62 7.33 -12.99 9.45
C ALA A 62 8.61 -13.68 8.94
N ASP A 63 8.64 -15.01 8.87
CA ASP A 63 9.78 -15.77 8.36
C ASP A 63 10.02 -15.52 6.86
N ALA A 64 8.95 -15.47 6.06
CA ALA A 64 9.05 -15.16 4.64
C ALA A 64 9.53 -13.72 4.42
N VAL A 65 9.09 -12.77 5.24
CA VAL A 65 9.59 -11.39 5.21
C VAL A 65 11.08 -11.35 5.56
N SER A 66 11.48 -11.99 6.66
CA SER A 66 12.89 -12.04 7.09
C SER A 66 13.79 -12.61 5.98
N ALA A 67 13.40 -13.73 5.39
CA ALA A 67 14.14 -14.37 4.30
C ALA A 67 14.24 -13.45 3.06
N ALA A 68 13.16 -12.77 2.70
CA ALA A 68 13.14 -11.84 1.57
C ALA A 68 14.09 -10.64 1.79
N PHE A 69 14.10 -10.05 2.98
CA PHE A 69 15.01 -8.94 3.31
C PHE A 69 16.47 -9.38 3.34
N ALA A 70 16.76 -10.60 3.82
CA ALA A 70 18.10 -11.17 3.76
C ALA A 70 18.58 -11.36 2.31
N GLN A 71 17.68 -11.70 1.38
CA GLN A 71 18.00 -11.88 -0.04
C GLN A 71 18.27 -10.55 -0.76
N ILE A 72 17.47 -9.52 -0.53
CA ILE A 72 17.51 -8.27 -1.31
C ILE A 72 18.46 -7.21 -0.71
N GLY A 73 18.87 -7.41 0.54
CA GLY A 73 19.73 -6.51 1.30
C GLY A 73 19.02 -5.25 1.80
N PRO A 74 19.79 -4.24 2.26
CA PRO A 74 19.26 -3.00 2.79
C PRO A 74 18.31 -2.28 1.82
N VAL A 75 17.24 -1.68 2.35
CA VAL A 75 16.30 -0.84 1.59
C VAL A 75 16.27 0.56 2.20
N ASP A 76 16.30 1.57 1.35
CA ASP A 76 16.18 2.98 1.76
C ASP A 76 14.71 3.43 1.76
N ILE A 77 13.89 2.82 0.90
CA ILE A 77 12.47 3.15 0.72
C ILE A 77 11.65 1.87 0.85
N LEU A 78 10.71 1.84 1.78
CA LEU A 78 9.73 0.75 1.92
C LEU A 78 8.34 1.27 1.60
N ILE A 79 7.71 0.67 0.60
CA ILE A 79 6.30 0.87 0.29
C ILE A 79 5.52 -0.38 0.72
N ASN A 80 4.82 -0.29 1.84
CA ASN A 80 3.88 -1.31 2.27
C ASN A 80 2.57 -1.16 1.50
N ASN A 81 2.48 -1.84 0.36
CA ASN A 81 1.32 -1.78 -0.54
C ASN A 81 0.54 -3.11 -0.61
N ALA A 82 1.15 -4.24 -0.27
CA ALA A 82 0.45 -5.51 -0.21
C ALA A 82 -0.82 -5.39 0.66
N GLY A 83 -1.93 -5.84 0.12
CA GLY A 83 -3.24 -5.65 0.73
C GLY A 83 -4.30 -6.46 0.03
N GLN A 84 -5.39 -6.70 0.75
CA GLN A 84 -6.56 -7.39 0.24
C GLN A 84 -7.82 -6.85 0.90
N ALA A 85 -8.94 -6.95 0.20
CA ALA A 85 -10.24 -6.56 0.72
C ALA A 85 -11.14 -7.79 0.83
N GLY A 86 -11.99 -7.80 1.85
CA GLY A 86 -13.02 -8.81 2.04
C GLY A 86 -14.24 -8.17 2.69
N SER A 87 -15.42 -8.49 2.17
CA SER A 87 -16.68 -7.86 2.60
C SER A 87 -17.69 -8.90 3.07
N ALA A 88 -18.23 -8.70 4.26
CA ALA A 88 -19.33 -9.47 4.83
C ALA A 88 -20.13 -8.59 5.82
N PRO A 89 -21.46 -8.81 5.96
CA PRO A 89 -22.19 -8.34 7.13
C PRO A 89 -21.47 -8.73 8.42
N PHE A 90 -21.44 -7.83 9.41
CA PHE A 90 -20.63 -8.04 10.62
C PHE A 90 -20.92 -9.38 11.31
N GLY A 91 -22.19 -9.74 11.48
CA GLY A 91 -22.59 -11.05 12.05
C GLY A 91 -22.28 -12.27 11.16
N LYS A 92 -21.77 -12.07 9.94
CA LYS A 92 -21.30 -13.11 9.01
C LYS A 92 -19.79 -13.02 8.75
N THR A 93 -19.09 -12.09 9.40
CA THR A 93 -17.63 -12.04 9.37
C THR A 93 -17.11 -13.12 10.30
N ASP A 94 -16.67 -14.24 9.72
CA ASP A 94 -16.06 -15.32 10.50
C ASP A 94 -14.62 -14.97 10.93
N GLY A 95 -14.08 -15.77 11.86
CA GLY A 95 -12.73 -15.57 12.38
C GLY A 95 -11.65 -15.69 11.31
N ALA A 96 -11.86 -16.51 10.27
CA ALA A 96 -10.91 -16.69 9.19
C ALA A 96 -10.83 -15.46 8.27
N LEU A 97 -11.95 -14.83 7.95
CA LEU A 97 -12.00 -13.56 7.23
C LEU A 97 -11.37 -12.45 8.08
N TRP A 98 -11.72 -12.36 9.36
CA TRP A 98 -11.13 -11.40 10.29
C TRP A 98 -9.60 -11.50 10.31
N GLN A 99 -9.08 -12.69 10.59
CA GLN A 99 -7.65 -12.91 10.74
C GLN A 99 -6.89 -12.65 9.43
N ARG A 100 -7.40 -13.15 8.29
CA ARG A 100 -6.77 -12.88 6.98
C ARG A 100 -6.69 -11.39 6.64
N MET A 101 -7.70 -10.59 7.02
CA MET A 101 -7.65 -9.14 6.80
C MET A 101 -6.56 -8.49 7.64
N LEU A 102 -6.42 -8.88 8.91
CA LEU A 102 -5.38 -8.38 9.79
C LEU A 102 -3.98 -8.83 9.35
N ASP A 103 -3.79 -10.12 9.07
CA ASP A 103 -2.49 -10.71 8.73
C ASP A 103 -1.84 -10.00 7.54
N VAL A 104 -2.59 -9.81 6.46
CA VAL A 104 -2.05 -9.19 5.25
C VAL A 104 -1.97 -7.67 5.38
N ASN A 105 -3.04 -6.99 5.81
CA ASN A 105 -3.09 -5.53 5.74
C ASN A 105 -2.39 -4.84 6.92
N LEU A 106 -2.37 -5.45 8.11
CA LEU A 106 -1.78 -4.87 9.31
C LEU A 106 -0.48 -5.56 9.70
N SER A 107 -0.52 -6.86 10.01
CA SER A 107 0.65 -7.60 10.48
C SER A 107 1.76 -7.61 9.43
N GLY A 108 1.43 -7.77 8.15
CA GLY A 108 2.41 -7.71 7.07
C GLY A 108 3.07 -6.34 6.91
N THR A 109 2.31 -5.25 7.08
CA THR A 109 2.86 -3.89 7.14
C THR A 109 3.84 -3.75 8.31
N PHE A 110 3.50 -4.33 9.46
CA PHE A 110 4.37 -4.37 10.63
C PHE A 110 5.66 -5.17 10.36
N TYR A 111 5.57 -6.40 9.88
CA TYR A 111 6.73 -7.27 9.63
C TYR A 111 7.71 -6.64 8.64
N CYS A 112 7.21 -6.10 7.53
CA CYS A 112 8.07 -5.42 6.55
C CYS A 112 8.72 -4.16 7.12
N SER A 113 7.97 -3.36 7.91
CA SER A 113 8.53 -2.17 8.56
C SER A 113 9.62 -2.53 9.57
N GLN A 114 9.39 -3.56 10.37
CA GLN A 114 10.34 -4.07 11.35
C GLN A 114 11.63 -4.56 10.66
N ALA A 115 11.51 -5.26 9.54
CA ALA A 115 12.67 -5.78 8.79
C ALA A 115 13.48 -4.67 8.10
N ALA A 116 12.82 -3.62 7.60
CA ALA A 116 13.49 -2.52 6.89
C ALA A 116 14.18 -1.51 7.82
N LEU A 117 13.59 -1.27 9.00
CA LEU A 117 13.94 -0.14 9.86
C LEU A 117 15.40 -0.11 10.33
N PRO A 118 16.05 -1.22 10.76
CA PRO A 118 17.42 -1.17 11.27
C PRO A 118 18.41 -0.54 10.28
N ALA A 119 18.37 -0.97 9.02
CA ALA A 119 19.27 -0.44 7.99
C ALA A 119 19.04 1.05 7.70
N MET A 120 17.78 1.52 7.74
CA MET A 120 17.46 2.93 7.58
C MET A 120 18.00 3.79 8.74
N LEU A 121 17.92 3.26 9.98
CA LEU A 121 18.42 3.94 11.17
C LEU A 121 19.95 4.01 11.20
N ASP A 122 20.63 2.95 10.73
CA ASP A 122 22.08 2.91 10.60
C ASP A 122 22.58 3.87 9.51
N ALA A 123 21.85 3.97 8.40
CA ALA A 123 22.16 4.90 7.31
C ALA A 123 21.80 6.37 7.64
N GLY A 124 21.01 6.61 8.69
CA GLY A 124 20.50 7.94 9.03
C GLY A 124 19.53 8.52 7.99
N TRP A 125 18.94 7.66 7.14
CA TRP A 125 17.99 8.03 6.11
C TRP A 125 17.04 6.88 5.80
N GLY A 126 15.75 7.17 5.72
CA GLY A 126 14.78 6.18 5.29
C GLY A 126 13.40 6.76 5.02
N ARG A 127 12.63 6.10 4.15
CA ARG A 127 11.24 6.47 3.85
C ARG A 127 10.35 5.23 3.93
N ILE A 128 9.42 5.21 4.87
CA ILE A 128 8.38 4.20 4.95
C ILE A 128 7.05 4.85 4.56
N VAL A 129 6.40 4.31 3.54
CA VAL A 129 5.06 4.74 3.11
C VAL A 129 4.11 3.55 3.15
N ASN A 130 3.08 3.67 3.98
CA ASN A 130 2.06 2.65 4.13
C ASN A 130 0.85 2.99 3.25
N VAL A 131 0.53 2.15 2.27
CA VAL A 131 -0.70 2.30 1.48
C VAL A 131 -1.86 1.77 2.33
N ALA A 132 -2.49 2.70 3.05
CA ALA A 132 -3.63 2.45 3.90
C ALA A 132 -4.93 2.44 3.05
N SER A 133 -5.91 3.26 3.42
CA SER A 133 -7.17 3.49 2.71
C SER A 133 -7.90 4.63 3.39
N THR A 134 -8.83 5.28 2.70
CA THR A 134 -9.89 6.09 3.34
C THR A 134 -10.67 5.29 4.39
N ALA A 135 -10.80 3.96 4.26
CA ALA A 135 -11.36 3.07 5.28
C ALA A 135 -10.55 3.01 6.59
N GLY A 136 -9.34 3.59 6.60
CA GLY A 136 -8.55 3.83 7.81
C GLY A 136 -8.83 5.18 8.48
N LEU A 137 -9.54 6.08 7.80
CA LEU A 137 -9.90 7.42 8.27
C LEU A 137 -11.37 7.49 8.66
N VAL A 138 -12.22 6.75 7.95
CA VAL A 138 -13.67 6.66 8.16
C VAL A 138 -14.13 5.20 8.12
N GLY A 139 -15.35 4.95 8.58
CA GLY A 139 -15.95 3.61 8.57
C GLY A 139 -16.73 3.31 7.28
N TYR A 140 -16.62 2.09 6.78
CA TYR A 140 -17.43 1.56 5.68
C TYR A 140 -18.24 0.35 6.12
N ARG A 141 -19.48 0.25 5.62
CA ARG A 141 -20.36 -0.89 5.90
C ARG A 141 -19.76 -2.16 5.28
N TYR A 142 -20.00 -3.29 5.95
CA TYR A 142 -19.64 -4.64 5.48
C TYR A 142 -18.14 -4.95 5.38
N VAL A 143 -17.25 -4.04 5.80
CA VAL A 143 -15.79 -4.23 5.72
C VAL A 143 -15.10 -3.99 7.07
N ALA A 144 -15.77 -4.35 8.17
CA ALA A 144 -15.31 -4.06 9.54
C ALA A 144 -13.87 -4.55 9.82
N ALA A 145 -13.52 -5.77 9.39
CA ALA A 145 -12.16 -6.31 9.55
C ALA A 145 -11.11 -5.51 8.76
N TYR A 146 -11.45 -5.07 7.55
CA TYR A 146 -10.60 -4.21 6.73
C TYR A 146 -10.43 -2.82 7.34
N CYS A 147 -11.52 -2.20 7.81
CA CYS A 147 -11.47 -0.93 8.54
C CYS A 147 -10.59 -1.03 9.79
N ALA A 148 -10.74 -2.10 10.59
CA ALA A 148 -9.91 -2.34 11.77
C ALA A 148 -8.41 -2.44 11.40
N ALA A 149 -8.09 -3.21 10.35
CA ALA A 149 -6.72 -3.32 9.86
C ALA A 149 -6.15 -1.96 9.41
N LYS A 150 -6.90 -1.19 8.60
CA LYS A 150 -6.43 0.07 8.03
C LYS A 150 -6.36 1.21 9.06
N HIS A 151 -7.23 1.25 10.07
CA HIS A 151 -7.07 2.13 11.23
C HIS A 151 -5.83 1.74 12.05
N GLY A 152 -5.58 0.43 12.21
CA GLY A 152 -4.36 -0.08 12.85
C GLY A 152 -3.08 0.38 12.14
N VAL A 153 -3.06 0.35 10.81
CA VAL A 153 -1.93 0.86 10.01
C VAL A 153 -1.68 2.34 10.27
N ILE A 154 -2.73 3.17 10.37
CA ILE A 154 -2.60 4.60 10.68
C ILE A 154 -2.07 4.81 12.10
N GLY A 155 -2.59 4.06 13.09
CA GLY A 155 -2.08 4.10 14.46
C GLY A 155 -0.59 3.75 14.52
N MET A 156 -0.20 2.67 13.86
CA MET A 156 1.21 2.23 13.77
C MET A 156 2.08 3.26 13.06
N THR A 157 1.59 3.86 11.97
CA THR A 157 2.31 4.93 11.23
C THR A 157 2.65 6.09 12.15
N ARG A 158 1.67 6.56 12.93
CA ARG A 158 1.86 7.68 13.87
C ARG A 158 2.82 7.35 14.99
N ALA A 159 2.69 6.17 15.59
CA ALA A 159 3.57 5.72 16.67
C ALA A 159 5.02 5.61 16.19
N LEU A 160 5.26 4.89 15.09
CA LEU A 160 6.61 4.68 14.57
C LEU A 160 7.25 5.98 14.09
N ALA A 161 6.48 6.87 13.45
CA ALA A 161 6.95 8.19 13.03
C ALA A 161 7.57 9.00 14.18
N LEU A 162 6.92 9.00 15.35
CA LEU A 162 7.42 9.71 16.53
C LEU A 162 8.73 9.10 17.06
N GLU A 163 8.82 7.77 17.06
CA GLU A 163 10.01 7.05 17.53
C GLU A 163 11.26 7.35 16.69
N VAL A 164 11.09 7.48 15.36
CA VAL A 164 12.22 7.63 14.42
C VAL A 164 12.51 9.07 13.99
N ALA A 165 11.71 10.05 14.46
CA ALA A 165 11.71 11.43 13.95
C ALA A 165 13.08 12.13 13.96
N ALA A 166 13.91 11.86 14.97
CA ALA A 166 15.24 12.46 15.11
C ALA A 166 16.35 11.68 14.39
N ARG A 167 16.02 10.63 13.63
CA ARG A 167 16.96 9.66 13.06
C ARG A 167 17.02 9.69 11.53
N GLY A 168 16.45 10.73 10.91
CA GLY A 168 16.46 10.91 9.44
C GLY A 168 15.49 10.00 8.67
N VAL A 169 14.67 9.23 9.38
CA VAL A 169 13.62 8.36 8.83
C VAL A 169 12.27 9.05 8.96
N THR A 170 11.42 8.95 7.94
CA THR A 170 10.02 9.38 8.01
C THR A 170 9.08 8.21 7.74
N VAL A 171 7.96 8.16 8.46
CA VAL A 171 6.93 7.15 8.29
C VAL A 171 5.60 7.84 8.04
N ASN A 172 4.99 7.60 6.87
CA ASN A 172 3.71 8.20 6.49
C ASN A 172 2.76 7.15 5.93
N ALA A 173 1.48 7.48 5.88
CA ALA A 173 0.47 6.70 5.20
C ALA A 173 -0.12 7.50 4.03
N VAL A 174 -0.44 6.80 2.94
CA VAL A 174 -1.31 7.30 1.87
C VAL A 174 -2.63 6.56 1.99
N CYS A 175 -3.74 7.28 1.88
CA CYS A 175 -5.09 6.78 2.07
C CYS A 175 -5.89 6.96 0.77
N PRO A 176 -5.79 6.03 -0.19
CA PRO A 176 -6.57 6.10 -1.41
C PRO A 176 -8.06 5.86 -1.15
N GLY A 177 -8.91 6.57 -1.89
CA GLY A 177 -10.29 6.18 -2.12
C GLY A 177 -10.39 4.98 -3.09
N PHE A 178 -11.60 4.68 -3.58
CA PHE A 178 -11.77 3.63 -4.59
C PHE A 178 -10.93 3.91 -5.84
N THR A 179 -9.92 3.07 -6.06
CA THR A 179 -8.90 3.24 -7.10
C THR A 179 -9.08 2.19 -8.19
N ASP A 180 -8.99 2.58 -9.47
CA ASP A 180 -9.20 1.66 -10.60
C ASP A 180 -8.11 0.57 -10.68
N THR A 181 -8.41 -0.55 -10.03
CA THR A 181 -7.52 -1.69 -9.79
C THR A 181 -8.34 -2.98 -9.87
N ASP A 182 -7.70 -4.16 -9.87
CA ASP A 182 -8.46 -5.41 -9.88
C ASP A 182 -9.33 -5.58 -8.63
N ILE A 183 -8.93 -5.02 -7.47
CA ILE A 183 -9.76 -5.06 -6.26
C ILE A 183 -11.10 -4.38 -6.51
N VAL A 184 -11.09 -3.22 -7.20
CA VAL A 184 -12.33 -2.54 -7.58
C VAL A 184 -13.07 -3.29 -8.67
N ARG A 185 -12.38 -3.90 -9.64
CA ARG A 185 -13.03 -4.78 -10.65
C ARG A 185 -13.75 -5.96 -10.01
N GLU A 186 -13.15 -6.61 -9.02
CA GLU A 186 -13.76 -7.70 -8.24
C GLU A 186 -14.98 -7.21 -7.43
N ALA A 187 -14.89 -6.02 -6.84
CA ALA A 187 -16.01 -5.39 -6.15
C ALA A 187 -17.17 -5.08 -7.12
N VAL A 188 -16.86 -4.54 -8.30
CA VAL A 188 -17.82 -4.29 -9.38
C VAL A 188 -18.50 -5.58 -9.81
N ALA A 189 -17.73 -6.64 -10.10
CA ALA A 189 -18.27 -7.95 -10.47
C ALA A 189 -19.20 -8.52 -9.38
N THR A 190 -18.85 -8.34 -8.11
CA THR A 190 -19.68 -8.74 -6.98
C THR A 190 -20.99 -7.95 -6.91
N ILE A 191 -20.97 -6.64 -7.18
CA ILE A 191 -22.17 -5.79 -7.21
C ILE A 191 -23.08 -6.22 -8.36
N VAL A 192 -22.54 -6.40 -9.56
CA VAL A 192 -23.27 -6.86 -10.74
C VAL A 192 -23.95 -8.21 -10.44
N ALA A 193 -23.20 -9.19 -9.93
CA ALA A 193 -23.73 -10.52 -9.63
C ALA A 193 -24.84 -10.52 -8.57
N LYS A 194 -24.77 -9.62 -7.57
CA LYS A 194 -25.76 -9.58 -6.46
C LYS A 194 -26.98 -8.70 -6.75
N THR A 195 -26.84 -7.69 -7.60
CA THR A 195 -27.88 -6.65 -7.76
C THR A 195 -28.49 -6.62 -9.16
N GLY A 196 -27.87 -7.28 -10.15
CA GLY A 196 -28.31 -7.23 -11.55
C GLY A 196 -28.02 -5.91 -12.26
N ARG A 197 -27.31 -4.98 -11.61
CA ARG A 197 -26.89 -3.70 -12.20
C ARG A 197 -25.84 -3.90 -13.29
N SER A 198 -25.74 -2.94 -14.20
CA SER A 198 -24.66 -2.86 -15.19
C SER A 198 -23.30 -2.56 -14.53
N GLU A 199 -22.21 -2.83 -15.27
CA GLU A 199 -20.86 -2.50 -14.80
C GLU A 199 -20.68 -1.00 -14.55
N ASP A 200 -21.24 -0.16 -15.43
CA ASP A 200 -21.16 1.31 -15.32
C ASP A 200 -21.89 1.82 -14.09
N GLU A 201 -23.09 1.30 -13.79
CA GLU A 201 -23.82 1.63 -12.56
C GLU A 201 -23.05 1.20 -11.30
N ALA A 202 -22.44 0.03 -11.31
CA ALA A 202 -21.63 -0.46 -10.20
C ALA A 202 -20.37 0.40 -9.99
N ARG A 203 -19.69 0.81 -11.08
CA ARG A 203 -18.53 1.73 -11.02
C ARG A 203 -18.93 3.11 -10.52
N ALA A 204 -20.03 3.67 -11.05
CA ALA A 204 -20.58 4.95 -10.61
C ALA A 204 -20.95 4.92 -9.12
N GLN A 205 -21.52 3.82 -8.64
CA GLN A 205 -21.82 3.64 -7.22
C GLN A 205 -20.56 3.68 -6.34
N LEU A 206 -19.48 3.03 -6.75
CA LEU A 206 -18.21 3.06 -6.01
C LEU A 206 -17.56 4.44 -6.04
N ALA A 207 -17.73 5.18 -7.14
CA ALA A 207 -17.25 6.55 -7.27
C ALA A 207 -18.16 7.60 -6.60
N ALA A 208 -19.39 7.25 -6.22
CA ALA A 208 -20.40 8.22 -5.77
C ALA A 208 -19.97 9.02 -4.53
N GLY A 209 -19.18 8.42 -3.64
CA GLY A 209 -18.62 9.09 -2.46
C GLY A 209 -17.49 10.07 -2.77
N ASN A 210 -16.89 10.00 -3.96
CA ASN A 210 -15.86 10.91 -4.41
C ASN A 210 -16.52 12.14 -5.08
N PRO A 211 -16.34 13.37 -4.56
CA PRO A 211 -16.86 14.59 -5.19
C PRO A 211 -16.45 14.82 -6.66
N GLN A 212 -15.32 14.25 -7.10
CA GLN A 212 -14.90 14.27 -8.51
C GLN A 212 -15.67 13.26 -9.39
N GLN A 213 -16.55 12.44 -8.81
CA GLN A 213 -17.44 11.48 -9.49
C GLN A 213 -16.70 10.49 -10.40
N ARG A 214 -15.49 10.10 -10.02
CA ARG A 214 -14.69 9.08 -10.70
C ARG A 214 -13.89 8.26 -9.72
N LEU A 215 -13.43 7.10 -10.17
CA LEU A 215 -12.42 6.33 -9.44
C LEU A 215 -11.09 7.10 -9.45
N VAL A 216 -10.38 7.00 -8.33
CA VAL A 216 -8.99 7.46 -8.22
C VAL A 216 -8.13 6.67 -9.20
N GLN A 217 -7.19 7.32 -9.85
CA GLN A 217 -6.25 6.66 -10.76
C GLN A 217 -5.03 6.18 -9.97
N THR A 218 -4.49 5.01 -10.32
CA THR A 218 -3.30 4.46 -9.66
C THR A 218 -2.11 5.40 -9.72
N LYS A 219 -1.97 6.18 -10.81
CA LYS A 219 -0.94 7.21 -10.95
C LYS A 219 -1.05 8.32 -9.92
N GLU A 220 -2.26 8.77 -9.56
CA GLU A 220 -2.46 9.83 -8.57
C GLU A 220 -1.98 9.38 -7.18
N VAL A 221 -2.21 8.12 -6.85
CA VAL A 221 -1.68 7.50 -5.63
C VAL A 221 -0.15 7.37 -5.71
N ALA A 222 0.38 6.93 -6.85
CA ALA A 222 1.81 6.76 -7.06
C ALA A 222 2.58 8.08 -6.96
N ASP A 223 2.06 9.17 -7.53
CA ASP A 223 2.68 10.49 -7.47
C ASP A 223 2.74 11.01 -6.01
N ALA A 224 1.68 10.80 -5.23
CA ALA A 224 1.67 11.14 -3.81
C ALA A 224 2.69 10.32 -2.99
N VAL A 225 2.80 9.02 -3.27
CA VAL A 225 3.79 8.13 -2.64
C VAL A 225 5.21 8.56 -2.98
N VAL A 226 5.51 8.80 -4.26
CA VAL A 226 6.85 9.25 -4.68
C VAL A 226 7.18 10.58 -4.03
N TRP A 227 6.27 11.54 -4.02
CA TRP A 227 6.49 12.83 -3.35
C TRP A 227 6.88 12.66 -1.88
N LEU A 228 6.23 11.76 -1.13
CA LEU A 228 6.60 11.44 0.26
C LEU A 228 8.00 10.84 0.39
N CYS A 229 8.57 10.26 -0.67
CA CYS A 229 9.92 9.73 -0.68
C CYS A 229 10.99 10.78 -1.06
N LEU A 230 10.60 11.93 -1.60
CA LEU A 230 11.56 12.94 -2.08
C LEU A 230 12.17 13.76 -0.94
N PRO A 231 13.31 14.44 -1.15
CA PRO A 231 13.89 15.33 -0.14
C PRO A 231 12.95 16.46 0.32
N GLN A 232 12.08 16.95 -0.57
CA GLN A 232 11.16 18.07 -0.30
C GLN A 232 10.06 17.73 0.71
N SER A 233 9.79 16.46 0.97
CA SER A 233 8.80 16.00 1.95
C SER A 233 9.43 15.68 3.32
N GLY A 234 10.68 16.08 3.58
CA GLY A 234 11.41 15.68 4.80
C GLY A 234 10.74 16.05 6.14
N ALA A 235 9.83 17.04 6.15
CA ALA A 235 9.03 17.41 7.32
C ALA A 235 7.69 16.64 7.42
N MET A 236 7.32 15.86 6.40
CA MET A 236 6.16 15.00 6.43
C MET A 236 6.50 13.74 7.23
N ASN A 237 5.98 13.65 8.44
CA ASN A 237 6.17 12.49 9.30
C ASN A 237 4.89 12.23 10.11
N GLY A 238 4.45 10.97 10.18
CA GLY A 238 3.24 10.53 10.87
C GLY A 238 1.93 10.91 10.17
N GLN A 239 1.99 11.40 8.94
CA GLN A 239 0.81 11.92 8.22
C GLN A 239 -0.01 10.80 7.57
N SER A 240 -1.29 11.05 7.36
CA SER A 240 -2.22 10.18 6.62
C SER A 240 -2.80 10.96 5.45
N LEU A 241 -2.13 10.90 4.31
CA LEU A 241 -2.47 11.71 3.13
C LEU A 241 -3.61 11.08 2.35
N ALA A 242 -4.79 11.69 2.37
CA ALA A 242 -5.93 11.23 1.58
C ALA A 242 -5.73 11.53 0.08
N VAL A 243 -5.89 10.51 -0.75
CA VAL A 243 -5.94 10.64 -2.23
C VAL A 243 -7.29 10.09 -2.66
N ALA A 244 -8.33 10.90 -2.45
CA ALA A 244 -9.73 10.42 -2.50
C ALA A 244 -10.71 11.41 -3.16
N GLY A 245 -10.18 12.40 -3.90
CA GLY A 245 -10.99 13.38 -4.65
C GLY A 245 -11.98 14.18 -3.81
N GLY A 246 -11.75 14.29 -2.50
CA GLY A 246 -12.61 15.02 -1.54
C GLY A 246 -13.61 14.14 -0.77
N GLU A 247 -13.55 12.81 -0.91
CA GLU A 247 -14.41 11.88 -0.14
C GLU A 247 -14.24 12.01 1.38
N VAL A 248 -13.01 12.29 1.83
CA VAL A 248 -12.65 12.49 3.23
C VAL A 248 -11.91 13.81 3.36
N MET A 249 -12.32 14.66 4.30
CA MET A 249 -11.77 15.98 4.61
C MET A 249 -11.39 16.08 6.08
#